data_AF-A0A9Q1LY40-F1
#
_entry.id   AF-A0A9Q1LY40-F1
#
_cell.length_a   1.000
_cell.length_b   1.000
_cell.length_c   1.000
_cell.angle_alpha   90.00
_cell.angle_beta   90.00
_cell.angle_gamma   90.00
#
_symmetry.space_group_name_H-M   'P 1'
#
loop_
_entity.id
_entity.type
_entity.pdbx_description
1 polymer ?
#
loop_
_entity_poly.entity_id
_entity_poly.type
_entity_poly.pdbx_seq_one_letter_code
_entity_poly.pdbx_strand_id
1 'polypeptide(L)'
;MPSLPHTADGLIFQAWNATYVPREHDGCLKWKYPGTNTVDFLFEVGVDGSNLLYLQEHGNKKLIEGCKIMFKDGSDLSLYSGRIIECSWNSHEDAWIFVRIQTDKSNPDYISVYEEAKHNIEGSLTEDILLDEIDKVAALPIFADWVKLYSGSFRNVWRRQ
;
A
#
# COMPACT_ATOMS: atom_id res chain seq x y z
N MET A 1 -10.32 0.03 -13.03
CA MET A 1 -11.58 -0.75 -12.89
C MET A 1 -12.77 0.20 -12.65
N PRO A 2 -13.60 0.53 -13.65
CA PRO A 2 -14.49 1.69 -13.55
C PRO A 2 -15.89 1.44 -12.93
N SER A 3 -16.27 0.22 -12.54
CA SER A 3 -17.69 -0.10 -12.24
C SER A 3 -17.96 -0.70 -10.86
N LEU A 4 -17.04 -0.57 -9.90
CA LEU A 4 -17.29 -1.05 -8.54
C LEU A 4 -18.14 -0.02 -7.75
N PRO A 5 -19.14 -0.47 -6.97
CA PRO A 5 -19.91 0.42 -6.10
C PRO A 5 -19.12 0.88 -4.86
N HIS A 6 -17.86 0.46 -4.74
CA HIS A 6 -16.95 0.76 -3.63
C HIS A 6 -15.55 1.07 -4.16
N THR A 7 -14.76 1.78 -3.35
CA THR A 7 -13.36 2.05 -3.64
C THR A 7 -12.56 0.75 -3.62
N ALA A 8 -11.68 0.56 -4.59
CA ALA A 8 -10.74 -0.55 -4.65
C ALA A 8 -9.30 -0.04 -4.50
N ASP A 9 -8.50 -0.69 -3.65
CA ASP A 9 -7.12 -0.31 -3.32
C ASP A 9 -6.07 -1.28 -3.88
N GLY A 10 -6.50 -2.32 -4.61
CA GLY A 10 -5.60 -3.30 -5.20
C GLY A 10 -6.28 -4.58 -5.71
N LEU A 11 -5.53 -5.67 -5.72
CA LEU A 11 -5.91 -7.02 -6.14
C LEU A 11 -5.53 -8.05 -5.05
N ILE A 12 -6.33 -9.11 -4.94
CA ILE A 12 -6.04 -10.26 -4.07
C ILE A 12 -5.90 -11.50 -4.95
N PHE A 13 -4.80 -12.23 -4.81
CA PHE A 13 -4.56 -13.49 -5.50
C PHE A 13 -4.68 -14.65 -4.50
N GLN A 14 -5.61 -15.55 -4.76
CA GLN A 14 -5.81 -16.77 -3.99
C GLN A 14 -5.77 -17.97 -4.92
N ALA A 15 -4.97 -18.97 -4.56
CA ALA A 15 -4.92 -20.21 -5.33
C ALA A 15 -6.28 -20.93 -5.30
N TRP A 16 -6.78 -21.31 -6.47
CA TRP A 16 -8.11 -21.90 -6.62
C TRP A 16 -8.30 -23.24 -5.89
N ASN A 17 -7.20 -23.96 -5.64
CA ASN A 17 -7.17 -25.27 -4.98
C ASN A 17 -6.71 -25.20 -3.51
N ALA A 18 -6.49 -24.01 -2.96
CA ALA A 18 -6.03 -23.86 -1.58
C ALA A 18 -7.16 -24.08 -0.58
N THR A 19 -6.89 -24.88 0.45
CA THR A 19 -7.75 -24.98 1.63
C THR A 19 -7.72 -23.68 2.42
N TYR A 20 -8.84 -23.29 3.03
CA TYR A 20 -8.88 -22.15 3.94
C TYR A 20 -7.90 -22.35 5.11
N VAL A 21 -7.02 -21.37 5.34
CA VAL A 21 -6.10 -21.34 6.47
C VAL A 21 -6.48 -20.16 7.36
N PRO A 22 -6.75 -20.38 8.66
CA PRO A 22 -6.98 -19.28 9.59
C PRO A 22 -5.66 -18.53 9.87
N ARG A 23 -5.76 -17.20 10.04
CA ARG A 23 -4.63 -16.26 10.24
C ARG A 23 -3.80 -16.06 8.97
N GLU A 24 -2.70 -15.34 9.12
CA GLU A 24 -1.75 -15.04 8.06
C GLU A 24 -1.15 -16.33 7.47
N HIS A 25 -1.12 -16.39 6.13
CA HIS A 25 -0.65 -17.54 5.39
C HIS A 25 -0.20 -17.09 3.99
N ASP A 26 0.92 -17.63 3.53
CA ASP A 26 1.65 -17.22 2.33
C ASP A 26 0.90 -17.49 1.00
N GLY A 27 -0.20 -18.25 1.05
CA GLY A 27 -1.04 -18.57 -0.11
C GLY A 27 -2.07 -17.53 -0.51
N CYS A 28 -2.18 -16.41 0.23
CA CYS A 28 -3.04 -15.28 -0.13
C CYS A 28 -2.18 -14.04 -0.35
N LEU A 29 -1.95 -13.69 -1.61
CA LEU A 29 -1.12 -12.55 -1.98
C LEU A 29 -2.00 -11.32 -2.19
N LYS A 30 -1.52 -10.16 -1.75
CA LYS A 30 -2.19 -8.88 -1.96
C LYS A 30 -1.26 -7.98 -2.76
N TRP A 31 -1.77 -7.44 -3.87
CA TRP A 31 -1.12 -6.37 -4.60
C TRP A 31 -1.91 -5.08 -4.38
N LYS A 32 -1.23 -3.96 -4.13
CA LYS A 32 -1.86 -2.64 -3.99
C LYS A 32 -1.37 -1.71 -5.09
N TYR A 33 -2.22 -0.77 -5.50
CA TYR A 33 -1.81 0.23 -6.48
C TYR A 33 -0.60 1.02 -5.95
N PRO A 34 0.40 1.32 -6.80
CA PRO A 34 1.45 2.24 -6.44
C PRO A 34 0.87 3.56 -5.91
N GLY A 35 1.30 4.00 -4.73
CA GLY A 35 0.79 5.21 -4.09
C GLY A 35 -0.50 5.08 -3.28
N THR A 36 -1.13 3.89 -3.20
CA THR A 36 -2.20 3.62 -2.20
C THR A 36 -1.66 3.04 -0.90
N ASN A 37 -0.37 2.74 -0.84
CA ASN A 37 0.29 2.37 0.41
C ASN A 37 0.37 3.59 1.32
N THR A 38 -0.20 3.44 2.51
CA THR A 38 -0.09 4.41 3.58
C THR A 38 0.73 3.85 4.72
N VAL A 39 1.38 4.74 5.45
CA VAL A 39 2.13 4.43 6.66
C VAL A 39 1.61 5.34 7.76
N ASP A 40 1.31 4.76 8.92
CA ASP A 40 0.85 5.50 10.07
C ASP A 40 2.04 5.87 10.97
N PHE A 41 2.42 7.15 10.93
CA PHE A 41 3.51 7.70 11.74
C PHE A 41 2.98 8.35 13.01
N LEU A 42 3.73 8.27 14.09
CA LEU A 42 3.56 9.18 15.22
C LEU A 42 4.29 10.48 14.87
N PHE A 43 3.55 11.59 14.81
CA PHE A 43 4.10 12.90 14.48
C PHE A 43 4.34 13.70 15.74
N GLU A 44 5.52 14.30 15.89
CA GLU A 44 5.83 15.26 16.95
C GLU A 44 6.50 16.49 16.34
N VAL A 45 6.19 17.67 16.89
CA VAL A 45 6.90 18.91 16.57
C VAL A 45 8.03 19.09 17.58
N GLY A 46 9.27 19.13 17.10
CA GLY A 46 10.47 19.34 17.90
C GLY A 46 10.51 20.74 18.53
N VAL A 47 11.38 20.89 19.55
CA VAL A 47 11.56 22.18 20.26
C VAL A 47 12.06 23.29 19.33
N ASP A 48 12.82 22.91 18.31
CA ASP A 48 13.33 23.77 17.24
C ASP A 48 12.33 23.99 16.09
N GLY A 49 11.11 23.45 16.20
CA GLY A 49 10.10 23.46 15.15
C GLY A 49 10.30 22.42 14.07
N SER A 50 11.23 21.47 14.25
CA SER A 50 11.41 20.35 13.32
C SER A 50 10.22 19.39 13.33
N ASN A 51 9.95 18.78 12.17
CA ASN A 51 8.92 17.76 12.01
C ASN A 51 9.54 16.38 12.26
N LEU A 52 9.12 15.69 13.32
CA LEU A 52 9.66 14.41 13.74
C LEU A 52 8.63 13.31 13.48
N LEU A 53 9.05 12.24 12.79
CA LEU A 53 8.23 11.08 12.47
C LEU A 53 8.76 9.85 13.19
N TYR A 54 7.88 9.16 13.91
CA TYR A 54 8.24 7.96 14.65
C TYR A 54 7.45 6.74 14.17
N LEU A 55 8.13 5.60 14.13
CA LEU A 55 7.56 4.26 13.91
C LEU A 55 7.90 3.33 15.07
N GLN A 56 7.27 2.16 15.10
CA GLN A 56 7.55 1.15 16.11
C GLN A 56 8.69 0.22 15.68
N GLU A 57 9.69 0.05 16.54
CA GLU A 57 10.76 -0.94 16.39
C GLU A 57 11.05 -1.60 17.74
N HIS A 58 10.94 -2.93 17.81
CA HIS A 58 11.14 -3.71 19.04
C HIS A 58 10.36 -3.18 20.27
N GLY A 59 9.14 -2.67 20.04
CA GLY A 59 8.28 -2.13 21.10
C GLY A 59 8.60 -0.69 21.52
N ASN A 60 9.63 -0.05 20.95
CA ASN A 60 10.00 1.34 21.20
C ASN A 60 9.62 2.24 20.02
N LYS A 61 9.52 3.56 20.27
CA LYS A 61 9.44 4.55 19.20
C LYS A 61 10.82 4.78 18.59
N LYS A 62 10.91 4.74 17.27
CA LYS A 62 12.12 5.00 16.47
C LYS A 62 11.90 6.21 15.57
N LEU A 63 12.79 7.19 15.66
CA LEU A 63 12.78 8.36 14.77
C LEU A 63 13.19 7.92 13.36
N ILE A 64 12.44 8.37 12.36
CA ILE A 64 12.76 8.18 10.95
C ILE A 64 13.38 9.47 10.42
N GLU A 65 14.66 9.40 10.08
CA GLU A 65 15.42 10.53 9.53
C GLU A 65 15.24 10.65 8.01
N GLY A 66 15.47 11.85 7.48
CA GLY A 66 15.45 12.11 6.05
C GLY A 66 14.05 12.03 5.39
N CYS A 67 12.98 11.94 6.17
CA CYS A 67 11.61 11.93 5.63
C CYS A 67 11.00 13.33 5.64
N LYS A 68 10.62 13.81 4.45
CA LYS A 68 9.84 15.04 4.27
C LYS A 68 8.36 14.72 4.41
N ILE A 69 7.63 15.52 5.20
CA ILE A 69 6.18 15.45 5.31
C ILE A 69 5.51 16.77 4.94
N MET A 70 4.36 16.70 4.28
CA MET A 70 3.59 17.86 3.83
C MET A 70 2.12 17.75 4.23
N PHE A 71 1.57 18.87 4.68
CA PHE A 71 0.16 19.07 5.01
C PHE A 71 -0.44 20.01 3.96
N LYS A 72 -1.52 19.58 3.30
CA LYS A 72 -2.09 20.28 2.13
C LYS A 72 -2.87 21.55 2.47
N ASP A 73 -3.26 21.71 3.72
CA ASP A 73 -4.21 22.71 4.20
C ASP A 73 -3.55 23.89 4.93
N GLY A 74 -2.22 23.90 5.08
CA GLY A 74 -1.50 24.98 5.78
C GLY A 74 -1.91 25.10 7.26
N SER A 75 -2.51 24.05 7.82
CA SER A 75 -2.93 23.97 9.21
C SER A 75 -1.74 24.07 10.17
N ASP A 76 -2.00 24.58 11.38
CA ASP A 76 -0.99 24.62 12.44
C ASP A 76 -0.55 23.19 12.79
N LEU A 77 0.75 22.93 12.60
CA LEU A 77 1.37 21.62 12.83
C LEU A 77 1.23 21.17 14.29
N SER A 78 1.09 22.11 15.23
CA SER A 78 0.90 21.81 16.65
C SER A 78 -0.31 20.92 16.92
N LEU A 79 -1.35 20.98 16.08
CA LEU A 79 -2.58 20.21 16.20
C LEU A 79 -2.37 18.70 15.99
N TYR A 80 -1.35 18.34 15.22
CA TYR A 80 -1.02 16.94 14.89
C TYR A 80 0.05 16.36 15.82
N SER A 81 0.76 17.21 16.58
CA SER A 81 1.83 16.77 17.48
C SER A 81 1.30 15.80 18.55
N GLY A 82 2.00 14.69 18.74
CA GLY A 82 1.62 13.59 19.63
C GLY A 82 0.51 12.68 19.07
N ARG A 83 0.10 12.84 17.81
CA ARG A 83 -0.93 12.00 17.18
C ARG A 83 -0.36 11.06 16.15
N ILE A 84 -1.07 9.97 15.92
CA ILE A 84 -0.79 9.08 14.80
C ILE A 84 -1.47 9.64 13.56
N ILE A 85 -0.70 9.82 12.50
CA ILE A 85 -1.13 10.36 11.23
C ILE A 85 -0.89 9.35 10.12
N GLU A 86 -1.91 9.12 9.32
CA GLU A 86 -1.83 8.32 8.11
C GLU A 86 -1.23 9.18 7.00
N CYS A 87 -0.18 8.67 6.35
CA CYS A 87 0.50 9.37 5.27
C CYS A 87 0.64 8.48 4.04
N SER A 88 0.48 9.06 2.85
CA SER A 88 0.78 8.39 1.57
C SER A 88 2.00 9.01 0.91
N TRP A 89 2.78 8.21 0.19
CA TRP A 89 3.92 8.75 -0.55
C TRP A 89 3.48 9.46 -1.84
N ASN A 90 4.05 10.63 -2.09
CA ASN A 90 3.90 11.36 -3.35
C ASN A 90 5.27 11.49 -4.04
N SER A 91 5.41 10.83 -5.18
CA SER A 91 6.64 10.81 -5.97
C SER A 91 6.96 12.15 -6.66
N HIS A 92 5.97 13.00 -6.92
CA HIS A 92 6.20 14.31 -7.52
C HIS A 92 6.77 15.32 -6.51
N GLU A 93 6.33 15.24 -5.26
CA GLU A 93 6.77 16.14 -4.18
C GLU A 93 7.98 15.62 -3.39
N ASP A 94 8.37 14.37 -3.67
CA ASP A 94 9.37 13.59 -2.93
C ASP A 94 9.12 13.65 -1.42
N ALA A 95 7.85 13.41 -1.05
CA ALA A 95 7.38 13.63 0.31
C ALA A 95 6.20 12.72 0.68
N TRP A 96 6.11 12.44 1.98
CA TRP A 96 4.91 11.89 2.59
C TRP A 96 3.85 12.97 2.71
N ILE A 97 2.65 12.68 2.25
CA ILE A 97 1.51 13.59 2.29
C ILE A 97 0.56 13.11 3.39
N PHE A 98 0.21 14.01 4.29
CA PHE A 98 -0.81 13.77 5.29
C PHE A 98 -2.15 13.40 4.63
N VAL A 99 -2.77 12.32 5.12
CA VAL A 99 -4.10 11.85 4.71
C VAL A 99 -5.12 12.16 5.80
N ARG A 100 -4.90 11.64 7.02
CA ARG A 100 -5.80 11.84 8.16
C ARG A 100 -5.12 11.55 9.49
N ILE A 101 -5.78 11.95 10.59
CA ILE A 101 -5.43 11.51 11.94
C ILE A 101 -6.08 10.14 12.19
N GLN A 102 -5.31 9.19 12.69
CA GLN A 102 -5.79 7.86 13.10
C GLN A 102 -6.13 7.87 14.58
N THR A 103 -7.42 7.91 14.91
CA THR A 103 -7.90 7.97 16.30
C THR A 103 -8.16 6.60 16.93
N ASP A 104 -8.17 5.54 16.12
CA ASP A 104 -8.41 4.15 16.48
C ASP A 104 -7.11 3.38 16.78
N LYS A 105 -5.95 3.95 16.44
CA LYS A 105 -4.63 3.39 16.73
C LYS A 105 -4.03 3.97 18.00
N SER A 106 -3.40 3.10 18.80
CA SER A 106 -2.63 3.50 19.98
C SER A 106 -1.13 3.61 19.71
N ASN A 107 -0.63 2.95 18.66
CA ASN A 107 0.79 2.95 18.27
C ASN A 107 0.93 3.21 16.76
N PRO A 108 2.00 3.87 16.31
CA PRO A 108 2.32 3.97 14.89
C PRO A 108 2.64 2.58 14.31
N ASP A 109 2.71 2.48 12.99
CA ASP A 109 3.06 1.23 12.32
C ASP A 109 4.50 0.79 12.64
N TYR A 110 4.77 -0.49 12.44
CA TYR A 110 6.12 -1.04 12.55
C TYR A 110 7.01 -0.55 11.41
N ILE A 111 8.31 -0.43 11.70
CA ILE A 111 9.30 -0.06 10.68
C ILE A 111 9.28 -0.96 9.45
N SER A 112 8.92 -2.25 9.60
CA SER A 112 8.78 -3.18 8.47
C SER A 112 7.73 -2.74 7.46
N VAL A 113 6.63 -2.13 7.90
CA VAL A 113 5.58 -1.58 7.01
C VAL A 113 6.13 -0.41 6.20
N TYR A 114 6.92 0.45 6.83
CA TYR A 114 7.59 1.55 6.15
C TYR A 114 8.64 1.06 5.16
N GLU A 115 9.45 0.07 5.52
CA GLU A 115 10.45 -0.53 4.62
C GLU A 115 9.79 -1.19 3.42
N GLU A 116 8.68 -1.90 3.62
CA GLU A 116 7.87 -2.47 2.54
C GLU A 116 7.28 -1.37 1.65
N ALA A 117 6.73 -0.30 2.24
CA ALA A 117 6.23 0.83 1.49
C ALA A 117 7.35 1.50 0.67
N LYS A 118 8.54 1.69 1.26
CA LYS A 118 9.71 2.24 0.57
C LYS A 118 10.19 1.33 -0.55
N HIS A 119 10.23 0.02 -0.32
CA HIS A 119 10.56 -0.95 -1.35
C HIS A 119 9.56 -0.90 -2.51
N ASN A 120 8.26 -0.74 -2.24
CA ASN A 120 7.25 -0.57 -3.29
C ASN A 120 7.39 0.76 -4.05
N ILE A 121 7.82 1.83 -3.37
CA ILE A 121 8.10 3.13 -3.99
C ILE A 121 9.35 3.06 -4.88
N GLU A 122 10.40 2.39 -4.40
CA GLU A 122 11.70 2.26 -5.07
C GLU A 122 11.73 1.08 -6.08
N GLY A 123 10.76 0.15 -6.01
CA GLY A 123 10.88 -1.22 -6.53
C GLY A 123 9.76 -1.70 -7.45
N SER A 124 10.15 -1.82 -8.71
CA SER A 124 9.87 -2.82 -9.76
C SER A 124 8.48 -3.38 -10.09
N LEU A 125 7.48 -3.50 -9.20
CA LEU A 125 6.22 -4.17 -9.57
C LEU A 125 5.12 -3.17 -9.96
N THR A 126 5.30 -2.56 -11.13
CA THR A 126 4.29 -1.69 -11.74
C THR A 126 3.06 -2.49 -12.18
N GLU A 127 1.95 -1.78 -12.41
CA GLU A 127 0.73 -2.38 -12.99
C GLU A 127 1.05 -3.10 -14.32
N ASP A 128 1.88 -2.50 -15.19
CA ASP A 128 2.25 -3.12 -16.47
C ASP A 128 3.04 -4.43 -16.26
N ILE A 129 3.94 -4.49 -15.28
CA ILE A 129 4.70 -5.70 -14.97
C ILE A 129 3.79 -6.78 -14.37
N LEU A 130 2.83 -6.39 -13.51
CA LEU A 130 1.85 -7.33 -12.99
C LEU A 130 0.98 -7.93 -14.10
N LEU A 131 0.51 -7.10 -15.04
CA LEU A 131 -0.30 -7.54 -16.17
C LEU A 131 0.49 -8.48 -17.09
N ASP A 132 1.76 -8.17 -17.37
CA ASP A 132 2.65 -9.03 -18.16
C ASP A 132 2.85 -10.41 -17.51
N GLU A 133 3.03 -10.45 -16.19
CA GLU A 133 3.12 -11.72 -15.45
C GLU A 133 1.80 -12.51 -15.46
N ILE A 134 0.65 -11.85 -15.35
CA ILE A 134 -0.66 -12.50 -15.46
C ILE A 134 -0.81 -13.15 -16.84
N ASP A 135 -0.44 -12.46 -17.92
CA ASP A 135 -0.51 -12.98 -19.28
C ASP A 135 0.40 -14.19 -19.48
N LYS A 136 1.63 -14.15 -18.94
CA LYS A 136 2.56 -15.30 -18.95
C LYS A 136 1.99 -16.51 -18.20
N VAL A 137 1.42 -16.29 -17.02
CA VAL A 137 0.81 -17.36 -16.21
C VAL A 137 -0.39 -17.96 -16.92
N ALA A 138 -1.26 -17.14 -17.49
CA ALA A 138 -2.44 -17.60 -18.23
C ALA A 138 -2.08 -18.43 -19.47
N ALA A 139 -0.89 -18.24 -20.04
CA ALA A 139 -0.38 -19.02 -21.17
C ALA A 139 0.21 -20.39 -20.77
N LEU A 140 0.39 -20.68 -19.48
CA LEU A 140 0.95 -21.96 -19.04
C LEU A 140 0.02 -23.14 -19.38
N PRO A 141 0.56 -24.31 -19.76
CA PRO A 141 -0.24 -25.47 -20.15
C PRO A 141 -1.25 -25.92 -19.09
N ILE A 142 -0.93 -25.72 -17.81
CA ILE A 142 -1.82 -26.05 -16.68
C ILE A 142 -3.13 -25.24 -16.69
N PHE A 143 -3.14 -24.06 -17.35
CA PHE A 143 -4.33 -23.22 -17.51
C PHE A 143 -4.96 -23.36 -18.90
N ALA A 144 -4.38 -24.14 -19.82
CA ALA A 144 -4.84 -24.24 -21.20
C ALA A 144 -6.29 -24.75 -21.30
N ASP A 145 -6.69 -25.69 -20.46
CA ASP A 145 -8.06 -26.21 -20.44
C ASP A 145 -9.04 -25.20 -19.83
N TRP A 146 -8.62 -24.48 -18.80
CA TRP A 146 -9.41 -23.41 -18.19
C TRP A 146 -9.64 -22.24 -19.17
N VAL A 147 -8.59 -21.80 -19.88
CA VAL A 147 -8.70 -20.75 -20.91
C VAL A 147 -9.65 -21.20 -22.03
N LYS A 148 -9.57 -22.46 -22.49
CA LYS A 148 -10.52 -22.98 -23.50
C LYS A 148 -11.97 -22.93 -23.02
N LEU A 149 -12.24 -23.28 -21.76
CA LEU A 149 -13.58 -23.27 -21.15
C LEU A 149 -14.16 -21.85 -20.94
N TYR A 150 -13.33 -20.86 -20.64
CA TYR A 150 -13.78 -19.52 -20.22
C TYR A 150 -13.36 -18.35 -21.15
N SER A 151 -12.71 -18.64 -22.28
CA SER A 151 -12.18 -17.66 -23.25
C SER A 151 -13.19 -16.66 -23.84
N GLY A 152 -14.49 -16.99 -23.84
CA GLY A 152 -15.55 -16.05 -24.27
C GLY A 152 -15.78 -14.88 -23.33
N SER A 153 -15.42 -15.01 -22.04
CA SER A 153 -15.68 -14.01 -21.00
C SER A 153 -14.46 -13.11 -20.72
N PHE A 154 -13.24 -13.67 -20.76
CA PHE A 154 -12.03 -12.96 -20.33
C PHE A 154 -11.61 -11.78 -21.22
N ARG A 155 -11.78 -11.89 -22.55
CA ARG A 155 -11.37 -10.83 -23.49
C ARG A 155 -12.19 -9.53 -23.38
N ASN A 156 -13.30 -9.55 -22.66
CA ASN A 156 -14.13 -8.36 -22.43
C ASN A 156 -13.86 -7.66 -21.10
N VAL A 157 -13.12 -8.27 -20.17
CA VAL A 157 -12.84 -7.70 -18.84
C VAL A 157 -11.61 -6.78 -18.84
N TRP A 158 -10.65 -7.02 -19.74
CA TRP A 158 -9.36 -6.32 -19.79
C TRP A 158 -9.18 -5.42 -21.02
N ARG A 159 -10.27 -4.97 -21.65
CA ARG A 159 -10.14 -3.94 -22.70
C ARG A 159 -9.79 -2.61 -22.03
N ARG A 160 -8.54 -2.16 -22.22
CA ARG A 160 -8.14 -0.76 -22.01
C ARG A 160 -9.15 0.12 -22.77
N GLN A 161 -9.90 0.95 -22.05
CA GLN A 161 -10.53 2.15 -22.58
C GLN A 161 -9.62 3.33 -22.28
#